data_AF-T0DUF1-F1
#
_entry.id   AF-T0DUF1-F1
#
_cell.length_a   1.000
_cell.length_b   1.000
_cell.length_c   1.000
_cell.angle_alpha   90.00
_cell.angle_beta   90.00
_cell.angle_gamma   90.00
#
_symmetry.space_group_name_H-M   'P 1'
#
loop_
_entity.id
_entity.type
_entity.pdbx_description
1 polymer ?
#
loop_
_entity_poly.entity_id
_entity_poly.type
_entity_poly.pdbx_seq_one_letter_code
_entity_poly.pdbx_strand_id
1 'polypeptide(L)'
;MSTSVKAMDKVTVKQEPVGLVPEKMNRVASILEFRYGIRAIPLIDSDHDECQLVLQPIGEAVGTTYYFDMQEMLEVNVEREAARLAEFLASRATKCPKG
;
A
#
# COMPACT_ATOMS: atom_id res chain seq x y z
N MET A 1 -38.82 -24.70 -29.96
CA MET A 1 -37.79 -23.74 -29.51
C MET A 1 -38.11 -23.31 -28.09
N SER A 2 -37.21 -23.55 -27.14
CA SER A 2 -37.06 -22.81 -25.87
C SER A 2 -35.89 -23.40 -25.11
N THR A 3 -34.69 -22.87 -25.36
CA THR A 3 -33.51 -23.11 -24.53
C THR A 3 -33.61 -22.21 -23.31
N SER A 4 -34.06 -22.77 -22.19
CA SER A 4 -34.05 -22.08 -20.90
C SER A 4 -32.62 -22.10 -20.36
N VAL A 5 -31.88 -21.02 -20.62
CA VAL A 5 -30.53 -20.81 -20.11
C VAL A 5 -30.67 -20.41 -18.64
N LYS A 6 -30.44 -21.36 -17.73
CA LYS A 6 -30.41 -21.09 -16.28
C LYS A 6 -29.34 -20.04 -16.01
N ALA A 7 -29.77 -18.99 -15.31
CA ALA A 7 -28.94 -17.90 -14.84
C ALA A 7 -27.65 -18.43 -14.21
N MET A 8 -26.51 -17.94 -14.71
CA MET A 8 -25.23 -18.10 -14.04
C MET A 8 -25.34 -17.37 -12.70
N ASP A 9 -25.34 -18.14 -11.61
CA ASP A 9 -25.07 -17.65 -10.28
C ASP A 9 -23.74 -16.90 -10.33
N LYS A 10 -23.83 -15.57 -10.31
CA LYS A 10 -22.68 -14.69 -10.16
C LYS A 10 -22.24 -14.86 -8.72
N VAL A 11 -21.39 -15.86 -8.48
CA VAL A 11 -20.70 -16.08 -7.20
C VAL A 11 -19.99 -14.78 -6.88
N THR A 12 -20.67 -13.95 -6.10
CA THR A 12 -20.10 -12.73 -5.55
C THR A 12 -19.24 -13.24 -4.42
N VAL A 13 -18.00 -13.59 -4.73
CA VAL A 13 -16.98 -13.88 -3.75
C VAL A 13 -16.82 -12.58 -2.96
N LYS A 14 -17.55 -12.47 -1.85
CA LYS A 14 -17.22 -11.54 -0.78
C LYS A 14 -15.90 -12.06 -0.23
N GLN A 15 -14.80 -11.70 -0.87
CA GLN A 15 -13.50 -11.79 -0.22
C GLN A 15 -13.65 -10.92 1.01
N GLU A 16 -13.63 -11.54 2.18
CA GLU A 16 -13.56 -10.80 3.42
C GLU A 16 -12.40 -9.80 3.29
N PRO A 17 -12.63 -8.49 3.52
CA PRO A 17 -11.60 -7.45 3.40
C PRO A 17 -10.33 -7.73 4.20
N VAL A 18 -10.42 -8.67 5.15
CA VAL A 18 -9.41 -9.11 6.11
C VAL A 18 -8.08 -9.54 5.45
N GLY A 19 -8.06 -9.91 4.16
CA GLY A 19 -6.82 -10.28 3.46
C GLY A 19 -6.22 -9.24 2.51
N LEU A 20 -7.04 -8.31 1.99
CA LEU A 20 -6.66 -7.46 0.85
C LEU A 20 -5.79 -6.25 1.26
N VAL A 21 -6.10 -5.63 2.40
CA VAL A 21 -5.30 -4.50 2.92
C VAL A 21 -3.86 -4.94 3.24
N PRO A 22 -3.63 -6.04 3.99
CA PRO A 22 -2.27 -6.54 4.21
C PRO A 22 -1.53 -6.88 2.92
N GLU A 23 -2.19 -7.49 1.94
CA GLU A 23 -1.56 -7.83 0.66
C GLU A 23 -1.12 -6.57 -0.09
N LYS A 24 -2.01 -5.57 -0.19
CA LYS A 24 -1.70 -4.30 -0.86
C LYS A 24 -0.56 -3.55 -0.16
N MET A 25 -0.57 -3.51 1.17
CA MET A 25 0.49 -2.87 1.97
C MET A 25 1.84 -3.53 1.72
N ASN A 26 1.88 -4.86 1.73
CA ASN A 26 3.09 -5.62 1.41
C ASN A 26 3.56 -5.39 -0.03
N ARG A 27 2.63 -5.23 -0.98
CA ARG A 27 2.96 -4.97 -2.38
C ARG A 27 3.55 -3.58 -2.58
N VAL A 28 3.00 -2.55 -1.92
CA VAL A 28 3.60 -1.20 -1.90
C VAL A 28 5.00 -1.25 -1.29
N ALA A 29 5.15 -1.92 -0.14
CA ALA A 29 6.44 -2.06 0.53
C ALA A 29 7.50 -2.73 -0.35
N SER A 30 7.12 -3.82 -1.01
CA SER A 30 8.00 -4.54 -1.94
C SER A 30 8.44 -3.65 -3.10
N ILE A 31 7.52 -2.89 -3.71
CA ILE A 31 7.87 -1.99 -4.82
C ILE A 31 8.87 -0.92 -4.36
N LEU A 32 8.65 -0.33 -3.18
CA LEU A 32 9.54 0.66 -2.59
C LEU A 32 10.95 0.11 -2.37
N GLU A 33 11.05 -1.10 -1.84
CA GLU A 33 12.35 -1.72 -1.58
C GLU A 33 13.06 -2.09 -2.88
N PHE A 34 12.37 -2.81 -3.79
CA PHE A 34 13.00 -3.32 -5.02
C PHE A 34 13.28 -2.25 -6.07
N ARG A 35 12.37 -1.27 -6.27
CA ARG A 35 12.52 -0.26 -7.33
C ARG A 35 13.21 1.01 -6.86
N TYR A 36 13.04 1.38 -5.59
CA TYR A 36 13.46 2.69 -5.09
C TYR A 36 14.51 2.62 -3.98
N GLY A 37 14.90 1.42 -3.52
CA GLY A 37 15.89 1.28 -2.44
C GLY A 37 15.42 1.89 -1.12
N ILE A 38 14.11 1.91 -0.89
CA ILE A 38 13.49 2.41 0.34
C ILE A 38 12.93 1.22 1.09
N ARG A 39 13.51 0.91 2.25
CA ARG A 39 12.95 -0.11 3.13
C ARG A 39 11.59 0.37 3.63
N ALA A 40 10.56 -0.45 3.47
CA ALA A 40 9.21 -0.13 3.90
C ALA A 40 8.68 -1.23 4.81
N ILE A 41 8.20 -0.86 6.00
CA ILE A 41 7.65 -1.80 6.99
C ILE A 41 6.16 -1.49 7.15
N PRO A 42 5.27 -2.36 6.66
CA PRO A 42 3.84 -2.21 6.88
C PRO A 42 3.46 -2.60 8.31
N LEU A 43 2.64 -1.77 8.95
CA LEU A 43 2.03 -1.99 10.25
C LEU A 43 0.52 -1.87 10.08
N ILE A 44 -0.24 -2.79 10.65
CA ILE A 44 -1.69 -2.86 10.48
C ILE A 44 -2.31 -2.93 11.86
N ASP A 45 -3.18 -1.98 12.17
CA ASP A 45 -3.95 -1.94 13.40
C ASP A 45 -5.42 -2.17 13.06
N SER A 46 -5.80 -3.45 13.07
CA SER A 46 -7.17 -3.89 12.77
C SER A 46 -8.20 -3.46 13.81
N ASP A 47 -7.78 -3.05 15.01
CA ASP A 47 -8.70 -2.60 16.05
C ASP A 47 -9.17 -1.16 15.82
N HIS A 48 -8.41 -0.39 15.02
CA HIS A 48 -8.66 1.02 14.73
C HIS A 48 -8.93 1.31 13.25
N ASP A 49 -9.05 0.29 12.39
CA ASP A 49 -9.21 0.42 10.93
C ASP A 49 -8.11 1.30 10.28
N GLU A 50 -6.91 1.30 10.86
CA GLU A 50 -5.76 2.08 10.39
C GLU A 50 -4.61 1.18 9.94
N CYS A 51 -3.83 1.65 8.97
CA CYS A 51 -2.56 1.04 8.61
C CYS A 51 -1.48 2.09 8.35
N GLN A 52 -0.24 1.69 8.57
CA GLN A 52 0.91 2.59 8.52
C GLN A 52 2.03 1.94 7.74
N LEU A 53 2.79 2.77 7.03
CA LEU A 53 3.96 2.35 6.29
C LEU A 53 5.16 3.15 6.81
N VAL A 54 6.05 2.47 7.53
CA VAL A 54 7.31 3.07 7.99
C VAL A 54 8.31 2.99 6.85
N LEU A 55 8.74 4.14 6.35
CA LEU A 55 9.67 4.28 5.24
C LEU A 55 11.04 4.67 5.73
N GLN A 56 12.07 3.92 5.36
CA GLN A 56 13.45 4.18 5.69
C GLN A 56 14.31 4.07 4.42
N PRO A 57 14.80 5.19 3.87
CA PRO A 57 15.79 5.16 2.81
C PRO A 57 17.03 4.35 3.26
N ILE A 58 17.55 3.48 2.40
CA ILE A 58 18.75 2.70 2.71
C ILE A 58 19.93 3.66 2.93
N GLY A 59 20.55 3.57 4.11
CA GLY A 59 21.67 4.44 4.51
C GLY A 59 21.28 5.64 5.38
N GLU A 60 19.98 5.86 5.64
CA GLU A 60 19.51 6.89 6.56
C GLU A 60 19.04 6.34 7.91
N ALA A 61 19.40 7.03 8.99
CA ALA A 61 19.08 6.61 10.37
C ALA A 61 17.63 6.93 10.77
N VAL A 62 16.98 7.88 10.09
CA VAL A 62 15.63 8.37 10.44
C VAL A 62 14.65 7.99 9.34
N GLY A 63 13.61 7.25 9.72
CA GLY A 63 12.50 6.94 8.83
C GLY A 63 11.38 7.99 8.89
N THR A 64 10.45 7.93 7.94
CA THR A 64 9.18 8.66 7.95
C THR A 64 8.02 7.66 7.94
N THR A 65 7.02 7.88 8.79
CA THR A 65 5.80 7.07 8.79
C THR A 65 4.72 7.72 7.93
N TYR A 66 4.07 6.92 7.08
CA TYR A 66 2.88 7.32 6.33
C TYR A 66 1.66 6.56 6.86
N TYR A 67 0.51 7.22 6.94
CA TYR A 67 -0.72 6.66 7.51
C TYR A 67 -1.76 6.51 6.40
N PHE A 68 -2.53 5.43 6.47
CA PHE A 68 -3.63 5.12 5.57
C PHE A 68 -4.82 4.60 6.37
N ASP A 69 -6.02 5.05 6.02
CA ASP A 69 -7.24 4.37 6.40
C ASP A 69 -7.35 3.03 5.64
N MET A 70 -7.89 1.98 6.27
CA MET A 70 -8.01 0.67 5.62
C MET A 70 -8.89 0.70 4.36
N GLN A 71 -9.97 1.48 4.34
CA GLN A 71 -10.81 1.64 3.14
C GLN A 71 -10.06 2.38 2.04
N GLU A 72 -9.33 3.44 2.36
CA GLU A 72 -8.49 4.14 1.38
C GLU A 72 -7.49 3.17 0.74
N MET A 73 -6.87 2.31 1.55
CA MET A 73 -5.90 1.34 1.06
C MET A 73 -6.51 0.32 0.08
N LEU A 74 -7.80 -0.02 0.23
CA LEU A 74 -8.51 -0.88 -0.72
C LEU A 74 -8.67 -0.22 -2.09
N GLU A 75 -8.67 1.10 -2.19
CA GLU A 75 -8.78 1.85 -3.45
C GLU A 75 -7.43 2.21 -4.07
N VAL A 76 -6.35 2.17 -3.28
CA VAL A 76 -5.00 2.52 -3.71
C VAL A 76 -4.53 1.69 -4.92
N ASN A 77 -4.01 2.39 -5.93
CA ASN A 77 -3.15 1.79 -6.95
C ASN A 77 -1.72 1.67 -6.39
N VAL A 78 -1.29 0.43 -6.14
CA VAL A 78 -0.04 0.12 -5.45
C VAL A 78 1.22 0.68 -6.13
N GLU A 79 1.26 0.71 -7.48
CA GLU A 79 2.42 1.22 -8.21
C GLU A 79 2.50 2.74 -8.14
N ARG A 80 1.35 3.40 -8.35
CA ARG A 80 1.26 4.86 -8.27
C ARG A 80 1.58 5.36 -6.87
N GLU A 81 1.10 4.69 -5.83
CA GLU A 81 1.36 5.10 -4.46
C GLU A 81 2.82 4.89 -4.07
N ALA A 82 3.43 3.77 -4.46
CA ALA A 82 4.87 3.57 -4.25
C ALA A 82 5.72 4.66 -4.93
N ALA A 83 5.40 5.02 -6.18
CA ALA A 83 6.09 6.10 -6.88
C ALA A 83 5.92 7.45 -6.17
N ARG A 84 4.70 7.79 -5.75
CA ARG A 84 4.39 9.02 -5.01
C ARG A 84 5.17 9.11 -3.70
N LEU A 85 5.24 8.01 -2.94
CA LEU A 85 5.98 7.96 -1.67
C LEU A 85 7.49 8.10 -1.88
N ALA A 86 8.04 7.48 -2.92
CA ALA A 86 9.45 7.64 -3.28
C ALA A 86 9.78 9.09 -3.68
N GLU A 87 8.95 9.71 -4.51
CA GLU A 87 9.10 11.12 -4.89
C GLU A 87 9.00 12.06 -3.68
N PHE A 88 8.05 11.80 -2.78
CA PHE A 88 7.89 12.57 -1.55
C PHE A 88 9.18 12.54 -0.71
N LEU A 89 9.78 11.37 -0.52
CA LEU A 89 11.04 11.22 0.23
C LEU A 89 12.21 11.93 -0.45
N ALA A 90 12.37 11.76 -1.77
CA ALA A 90 13.40 12.45 -2.53
C ALA A 90 13.26 13.98 -2.44
N SER A 91 12.02 14.50 -2.43
CA SER A 91 11.75 15.93 -2.28
C SER A 91 12.08 16.49 -0.89
N ARG A 92 12.09 15.65 0.15
CA ARG A 92 12.51 16.07 1.51
C ARG A 92 14.02 16.05 1.66
N ALA A 93 14.70 15.06 1.07
CA ALA A 93 16.17 14.99 1.07
C ALA A 93 16.81 16.23 0.40
N THR A 94 16.16 16.80 -0.61
CA THR A 94 16.64 18.01 -1.31
C THR A 94 16.35 19.32 -0.59
N LYS A 95 15.43 19.34 0.39
CA LYS A 95 15.08 20.54 1.16
C LYS A 95 15.86 20.71 2.46
N CYS A 96 16.61 19.70 2.89
CA CYS A 96 17.52 19.83 4.02
C CYS A 96 18.88 20.32 3.51
N PRO A 97 19.33 21.55 3.84
CA PRO A 97 20.72 21.92 3.58
C PRO A 97 21.59 20.95 4.37
N LYS A 98 22.51 20.27 3.66
CA LYS A 98 23.57 19.50 4.30
C LYS A 98 24.37 20.48 5.15
N GLY A 99 24.20 20.38 6.47
CA GLY A 99 24.99 21.13 7.45
C GLY A 99 26.42 20.65 7.50
#